data_AF-A0A3D1XMZ9-F1
#
_entry.id   AF-A0A3D1XMZ9-F1
#
_cell.length_a   1.000
_cell.length_b   1.000
_cell.length_c   1.000
_cell.angle_alpha   90.00
_cell.angle_beta   90.00
_cell.angle_gamma   90.00
#
_symmetry.space_group_name_H-M   'P 1'
#
loop_
_entity.id
_entity.type
_entity.pdbx_description
1 polymer ?
#
loop_
_entity_poly.entity_id
_entity_poly.type
_entity_poly.pdbx_seq_one_letter_code
_entity_poly.pdbx_strand_id
1 'polypeptide(L)' 'MVQRESLPTIEADPIQMRQLLQNLISKAIKFKKKEKAPNFELAPKQYENGFWDISVKDNGIGFDSQHVDSIFQPYFRLNG' A
#
# COMPACT_ATOMS: atom_id res chain seq x y z
N MET A 1 10.49 -0.47 -9.79
CA MET A 1 9.69 -1.31 -10.70
C MET A 1 8.32 -1.51 -10.07
N VAL A 2 7.26 -1.42 -10.87
CA VAL A 2 5.89 -1.71 -10.42
C VAL A 2 5.49 -3.04 -11.04
N GLN A 3 5.10 -4.00 -10.21
CA GLN A 3 4.57 -5.29 -10.61
C GLN A 3 3.09 -5.31 -10.25
N ARG A 4 2.24 -5.68 -11.21
CA ARG A 4 0.80 -5.81 -10.99
C ARG A 4 0.30 -7.02 -11.75
N GLU A 5 -0.52 -7.80 -11.09
CA GLU A 5 -1.38 -8.76 -11.76
C GLU A 5 -2.60 -8.04 -12.37
N SER A 6 -3.44 -8.79 -13.07
CA SER A 6 -4.72 -8.28 -13.57
C SER A 6 -5.61 -7.88 -12.40
N LEU A 7 -5.69 -6.58 -12.12
CA LEU A 7 -6.52 -6.04 -11.05
C LEU A 7 -8.01 -6.14 -11.40
N PRO A 8 -8.88 -6.44 -10.42
CA PRO A 8 -10.31 -6.50 -10.64
C PRO A 8 -10.90 -5.12 -10.91
N THR A 9 -12.03 -5.10 -11.61
CA THR A 9 -12.93 -3.94 -11.58
C THR A 9 -13.87 -4.11 -10.40
N ILE A 10 -13.92 -3.10 -9.53
CA ILE A 10 -14.77 -3.09 -8.33
C ILE A 10 -15.68 -1.87 -8.35
N GLU A 11 -16.82 -1.97 -7.67
CA GLU A 11 -17.68 -0.82 -7.39
C GLU A 11 -17.09 -0.03 -6.22
N ALA A 12 -16.67 1.21 -6.47
CA ALA A 12 -16.06 2.09 -5.47
C ALA A 12 -16.11 3.55 -5.93
N ASP A 13 -15.86 4.49 -5.01
CA ASP A 13 -15.64 5.89 -5.35
C ASP A 13 -14.27 6.05 -6.07
N PRO A 14 -14.24 6.48 -7.33
CA PRO A 14 -13.00 6.55 -8.10
C PRO A 14 -12.02 7.61 -7.59
N ILE A 15 -12.49 8.66 -6.92
CA ILE A 15 -11.64 9.71 -6.33
C ILE A 15 -10.95 9.15 -5.09
N GLN A 16 -11.70 8.48 -4.21
CA GLN A 16 -11.15 7.88 -3.00
C GLN A 16 -10.15 6.75 -3.32
N MET A 17 -10.47 5.89 -4.28
CA MET A 17 -9.54 4.82 -4.71
C MET A 17 -8.25 5.38 -5.29
N ARG A 18 -8.32 6.46 -6.08
CA ARG A 18 -7.14 7.14 -6.60
C ARG A 18 -6.29 7.71 -5.47
N GLN A 19 -6.92 8.37 -4.49
CA GLN A 19 -6.22 8.96 -3.35
C GLN A 19 -5.54 7.89 -2.49
N LEU A 20 -6.23 6.79 -2.19
CA LEU A 20 -5.68 5.65 -1.45
C LEU A 20 -4.41 5.12 -2.13
N LEU A 21 -4.48 4.79 -3.42
CA LEU A 21 -3.35 4.24 -4.16
C LEU A 21 -2.20 5.26 -4.27
N GLN A 22 -2.49 6.54 -4.50
CA GLN A 22 -1.48 7.60 -4.53
C GLN A 22 -0.75 7.71 -3.17
N ASN A 23 -1.49 7.64 -2.06
CA ASN A 23 -0.91 7.71 -0.72
C ASN A 23 0.03 6.53 -0.44
N LEU A 24 -0.38 5.31 -0.81
CA LEU A 24 0.43 4.10 -0.64
C LEU A 24 1.71 4.15 -1.50
N ILE A 25 1.58 4.49 -2.78
CA ILE A 25 2.72 4.60 -3.71
C ILE A 25 3.68 5.71 -3.26
N SER A 26 3.17 6.86 -2.85
CA SER A 26 3.98 7.98 -2.36
C SER A 26 4.78 7.58 -1.12
N LYS A 27 4.15 6.88 -0.16
CA LYS A 27 4.84 6.32 1.02
C LYS A 27 5.95 5.36 0.61
N ALA A 28 5.69 4.41 -0.30
CA ALA A 28 6.69 3.45 -0.78
C ALA A 28 7.91 4.13 -1.43
N ILE A 29 7.70 5.22 -2.21
CA ILE A 29 8.78 6.00 -2.81
C ILE A 29 9.57 6.79 -1.75
N LYS A 30 8.85 7.46 -0.84
CA LYS A 30 9.44 8.29 0.22
C LYS A 30 10.30 7.47 1.18
N PHE A 31 9.84 6.28 1.55
CA PHE A 31 10.46 5.42 2.56
C PHE A 31 11.23 4.24 1.93
N LYS A 32 11.79 4.42 0.73
CA LYS A 32 12.63 3.42 0.08
C LYS A 32 13.96 3.20 0.82
N LYS A 33 14.51 2.00 0.72
CA LYS A 33 15.91 1.72 1.13
C LYS A 33 16.86 2.42 0.15
N LYS A 34 17.88 3.13 0.67
CA LYS A 34 18.84 3.90 -0.17
C LYS A 34 19.55 3.04 -1.22
N GLU A 35 19.84 1.79 -0.88
CA GLU A 35 20.63 0.87 -1.71
C GLU A 35 19.79 -0.04 -2.61
N LYS A 36 18.44 0.02 -2.53
CA LYS A 36 17.56 -0.81 -3.34
C LYS A 36 16.67 0.06 -4.22
N ALA A 37 16.54 -0.35 -5.48
CA ALA A 37 15.50 0.21 -6.33
C ALA A 37 14.12 -0.07 -5.69
N PRO A 38 13.20 0.91 -5.67
CA PRO A 38 11.86 0.69 -5.12
C PRO A 38 11.15 -0.38 -5.94
N ASN A 39 10.62 -1.39 -5.25
CA ASN A 39 9.77 -2.42 -5.80
C ASN A 39 8.39 -2.30 -5.15
N PHE A 40 7.36 -2.30 -5.98
CA PHE A 40 5.97 -2.17 -5.55
C PHE A 40 5.16 -3.24 -6.25
N GLU A 41 4.41 -4.02 -5.48
CA GLU A 41 3.66 -5.18 -5.94
C GLU A 41 2.19 -5.01 -5.53
N LEU A 42 1.28 -5.21 -6.50
CA LEU A 42 -0.16 -5.30 -6.25
C LEU A 42 -0.65 -6.68 -6.66
N ALA A 43 -1.20 -7.41 -5.69
CA ALA A 43 -1.71 -8.76 -5.87
C ALA A 43 -3.19 -8.81 -5.44
N PRO A 44 -4.12 -9.04 -6.38
CA PRO A 44 -5.52 -9.24 -6.07
C PRO A 44 -5.79 -10.72 -5.71
N LYS A 45 -6.63 -10.95 -4.70
CA LYS A 45 -7.13 -12.28 -4.37
C LYS A 45 -8.63 -12.20 -4.14
N GLN A 46 -9.39 -12.97 -4.90
CA GLN A 46 -10.83 -13.10 -4.70
C GLN A 46 -11.10 -14.17 -3.64
N TYR A 47 -11.98 -13.86 -2.70
CA TYR A 47 -12.50 -14.80 -1.72
C TYR A 47 -13.83 -15.40 -2.22
N GLU A 48 -14.15 -16.61 -1.75
CA GLU A 48 -15.39 -17.32 -2.11
C GLU A 48 -16.66 -16.56 -1.72
N ASN A 49 -16.57 -15.71 -0.70
CA ASN A 49 -17.67 -14.84 -0.25
C ASN A 49 -17.87 -13.59 -1.14
N GLY A 50 -17.16 -13.49 -2.27
CA GLY A 50 -17.29 -12.39 -3.23
C GLY A 50 -16.44 -11.16 -2.90
N PHE A 51 -15.70 -11.14 -1.80
CA PHE A 51 -14.81 -10.04 -1.45
C PHE A 51 -13.47 -10.13 -2.19
N TRP A 52 -12.86 -8.97 -2.46
CA TRP A 52 -11.50 -8.86 -2.97
C TRP A 52 -10.53 -8.40 -1.89
N ASP A 53 -9.44 -9.13 -1.73
CA ASP A 53 -8.23 -8.69 -1.06
C ASP A 53 -7.31 -8.05 -2.10
N ILE A 54 -6.94 -6.79 -1.92
CA ILE A 54 -5.94 -6.14 -2.76
C ILE A 54 -4.73 -5.88 -1.89
N SER A 55 -3.76 -6.78 -1.98
CA SER A 55 -2.51 -6.68 -1.23
C SER A 55 -1.55 -5.74 -1.94
N VAL A 56 -0.99 -4.80 -1.16
CA VAL A 56 0.00 -3.83 -1.62
C VAL A 56 1.29 -4.04 -0.83
N LYS A 57 2.39 -4.32 -1.52
CA LYS A 57 3.68 -4.60 -0.90
C LYS A 57 4.77 -3.74 -1.48
N ASP A 58 5.58 -3.14 -0.63
CA ASP A 58 6.80 -2.43 -1.01
C ASP A 58 8.05 -3.05 -0.38
N ASN A 59 9.23 -2.65 -0.86
CA ASN A 59 10.53 -3.07 -0.33
C ASN A 59 11.25 -1.95 0.45
N GLY A 60 10.48 -1.03 1.04
CA GLY A 60 10.95 0.11 1.81
C GLY A 60 11.63 -0.27 3.13
N ILE A 61 11.95 0.75 3.92
CA ILE A 61 12.65 0.59 5.20
C ILE A 61 11.83 -0.16 6.25
N GLY A 62 10.50 -0.23 6.07
CA GLY A 62 9.58 -0.78 7.06
C GLY A 62 9.45 0.11 8.30
N PHE A 63 8.73 -0.38 9.30
CA PHE A 63 8.62 0.25 10.60
C PHE A 63 8.38 -0.82 11.66
N ASP A 64 8.62 -0.49 12.92
CA ASP A 64 8.41 -1.41 14.04
C ASP A 64 6.91 -1.79 14.15
N SER A 65 6.64 -3.09 14.31
CA SER A 65 5.28 -3.63 14.38
C SER A 65 4.47 -3.06 15.54
N GLN A 66 5.12 -2.57 16.60
CA GLN A 66 4.44 -1.90 17.71
C GLN A 66 3.67 -0.63 17.30
N HIS A 67 3.97 -0.07 16.12
CA HIS A 67 3.33 1.15 15.62
C HIS A 67 2.19 0.90 14.62
N VAL A 68 1.88 -0.37 14.27
CA VAL A 68 0.87 -0.72 13.26
C VAL A 68 -0.49 -0.09 13.53
N ASP A 69 -0.95 -0.07 14.79
CA ASP A 69 -2.24 0.54 15.11
C ASP A 69 -2.19 2.08 15.15
N SER A 70 -1.01 2.63 15.47
CA SER A 70 -0.81 4.07 15.61
C SER A 70 -0.68 4.79 14.27
N ILE A 71 -0.17 4.14 13.22
CA ILE A 71 0.04 4.75 11.89
C ILE A 71 -1.26 5.18 11.20
N PHE A 72 -2.41 4.71 11.67
CA PHE A 72 -3.74 5.10 11.19
C PHE A 72 -4.40 6.18 12.05
N GLN A 73 -3.81 6.54 13.20
CA GLN A 73 -4.34 7.59 14.06
C GLN A 73 -4.14 8.98 13.44
N PRO A 74 -5.13 9.88 13.55
CA PRO A 74 -4.96 11.26 13.12
C PRO A 74 -3.73 11.91 13.76
N TYR A 75 -2.98 12.68 12.97
CA TYR A 75 -1.77 13.41 13.39
C TYR A 75 -0.57 12.56 13.81
N PHE A 76 -0.67 11.23 13.89
CA PHE A 76 0.48 10.38 14.19
C PHE A 76 1.47 10.35 13.02
N ARG A 77 2.75 10.51 13.34
CA ARG A 77 3.86 10.38 12.38
C ARG A 77 4.99 9.64 13.07
N LEU A 78 5.57 8.68 12.36
CA LEU A 78 6.85 8.13 12.75
C LEU A 78 7.89 9.21 12.49
N ASN A 79 8.53 9.69 13.56
CA ASN A 79 9.68 10.58 13.46
C ASN A 79 10.85 9.72 12.95
N GLY A 80 11.35 10.07 11.78
CA GLY A 80 12.50 9.44 11.13
C GLY A 80 13.70 10.34 11.13
#